data_AF-A0A3A3D997-F1
#
_entry.id   AF-A0A3A3D997-F1
#
_cell.length_a   1.000
_cell.length_b   1.000
_cell.length_c   1.000
_cell.angle_alpha   90.00
_cell.angle_beta   90.00
_cell.angle_gamma   90.00
#
_symmetry.space_group_name_H-M   'P 1'
#
loop_
_entity.id
_entity.type
_entity.pdbx_description
1 polymer ?
#
loop_
_entity_poly.entity_id
_entity_poly.type
_entity_poly.pdbx_seq_one_letter_code
_entity_poly.pdbx_strand_id
1 'polypeptide(L)'
;MNTLTVLTSAVILLTAATSSANEFVAADTSVATQLCMAVASNHKLTLRKEIREHNISRPVLANRLACNDMPISTFASRYNLENSANFLNINTATSTHIKDLSVSISDSAAPITVSGSK
;
A
#
# COMPACT_ATOMS: atom_id res chain seq x y z
N MET A 1 -19.92 -63.08 5.31
CA MET A 1 -19.53 -61.88 6.07
C MET A 1 -18.66 -61.05 5.15
N ASN A 2 -19.20 -59.99 4.53
CA ASN A 2 -18.44 -59.13 3.61
C ASN A 2 -18.16 -57.79 4.30
N THR A 3 -16.87 -57.49 4.47
CA THR A 3 -16.36 -56.25 5.04
C THR A 3 -16.46 -55.12 4.00
N LEU A 4 -17.31 -54.12 4.27
CA LEU A 4 -17.37 -52.87 3.51
C LEU A 4 -16.24 -51.95 3.96
N THR A 5 -15.22 -51.79 3.11
CA THR A 5 -14.17 -50.80 3.25
C THR A 5 -14.70 -49.42 2.89
N VAL A 6 -14.86 -48.55 3.89
CA VAL A 6 -15.26 -47.15 3.71
C VAL A 6 -14.04 -46.33 3.29
N LEU A 7 -13.99 -45.93 2.03
CA LEU A 7 -13.00 -44.97 1.50
C LEU A 7 -13.44 -43.55 1.91
N THR A 8 -12.83 -43.02 2.98
CA THR A 8 -12.99 -41.63 3.39
C THR A 8 -12.16 -40.72 2.49
N SER A 9 -12.81 -40.05 1.54
CA SER A 9 -12.18 -39.01 0.72
C SER A 9 -12.06 -37.72 1.54
N ALA A 10 -10.83 -37.31 1.87
CA ALA A 10 -10.56 -36.04 2.51
C ALA A 10 -10.70 -34.90 1.47
N VAL A 11 -11.74 -34.08 1.60
CA VAL A 11 -11.90 -32.85 0.80
C VAL A 11 -11.02 -31.77 1.42
N ILE A 12 -9.95 -31.39 0.74
CA ILE A 12 -9.10 -30.26 1.14
C ILE A 12 -9.75 -28.99 0.58
N LEU A 13 -10.42 -28.22 1.45
CA LEU A 13 -10.90 -26.87 1.12
C LEU A 13 -9.69 -25.93 1.08
N LEU A 14 -9.23 -25.58 -0.13
CA LEU A 14 -8.30 -24.45 -0.31
C LEU A 14 -9.08 -23.15 -0.12
N THR A 15 -8.96 -22.53 1.05
CA THR A 15 -9.37 -21.15 1.24
C THR A 15 -8.37 -20.24 0.54
N ALA A 16 -8.77 -19.65 -0.59
CA ALA A 16 -8.00 -18.57 -1.21
C ALA A 16 -8.10 -17.35 -0.29
N ALA A 17 -7.02 -16.98 0.39
CA ALA A 17 -6.95 -15.73 1.11
C ALA A 17 -6.92 -14.59 0.07
N THR A 18 -8.05 -13.90 -0.11
CA THR A 18 -8.09 -12.65 -0.86
C THR A 18 -7.46 -11.57 0.01
N SER A 19 -6.22 -11.18 -0.27
CA SER A 19 -5.65 -9.98 0.35
C SER A 19 -6.36 -8.75 -0.21
N SER A 20 -7.19 -8.11 0.61
CA SER A 20 -7.83 -6.83 0.29
C SER A 20 -6.77 -5.74 0.24
N ALA A 21 -6.23 -5.48 -0.95
CA ALA A 21 -5.36 -4.34 -1.17
C ALA A 21 -6.20 -3.05 -1.06
N ASN A 22 -5.67 -2.05 -0.36
CA ASN A 22 -6.27 -0.72 -0.31
C ASN A 22 -6.43 -0.14 -1.73
N GLU A 23 -7.62 0.31 -2.09
CA GLU A 23 -7.85 1.09 -3.30
C GLU A 23 -7.58 2.57 -3.00
N PHE A 24 -6.78 3.23 -3.83
CA PHE A 24 -6.46 4.65 -3.71
C PHE A 24 -6.99 5.41 -4.93
N VAL A 25 -7.51 6.60 -4.71
CA VAL A 25 -7.96 7.53 -5.75
C VAL A 25 -7.37 8.91 -5.53
N ALA A 26 -7.02 9.60 -6.61
CA ALA A 26 -6.45 10.95 -6.54
C ALA A 26 -7.52 11.97 -6.14
N ALA A 27 -7.19 12.86 -5.20
CA ALA A 27 -8.05 13.99 -4.81
C ALA A 27 -8.04 15.13 -5.84
N ASP A 28 -6.94 15.26 -6.56
CA ASP A 28 -6.66 16.34 -7.52
C ASP A 28 -5.60 15.90 -8.54
N THR A 29 -5.30 16.76 -9.50
CA THR A 29 -4.34 16.47 -10.58
C THR A 29 -2.94 17.08 -10.34
N SER A 30 -2.63 17.53 -9.12
CA SER A 30 -1.34 18.15 -8.82
C SER A 30 -0.19 17.15 -8.91
N VAL A 31 1.03 17.65 -9.18
CA VAL A 31 2.25 16.82 -9.23
C VAL A 31 2.50 16.12 -7.88
N ALA A 32 2.22 16.79 -6.76
CA ALA A 32 2.37 16.18 -5.44
C ALA A 32 1.40 15.00 -5.27
N THR A 33 0.13 15.16 -5.69
CA THR A 33 -0.85 14.08 -5.66
C THR A 33 -0.47 12.92 -6.57
N GLN A 34 0.03 13.20 -7.78
CA GLN A 34 0.52 12.15 -8.70
C GLN A 34 1.67 11.35 -8.07
N LEU A 35 2.62 12.01 -7.42
CA LEU A 35 3.70 11.33 -6.70
C LEU A 35 3.19 10.53 -5.49
N CYS A 36 2.21 11.04 -4.74
CA CYS A 36 1.57 10.29 -3.66
C CYS A 36 0.84 9.05 -4.18
N MET A 37 0.15 9.13 -5.32
CA MET A 37 -0.45 7.98 -5.99
C MET A 37 0.60 6.97 -6.46
N ALA A 38 1.74 7.45 -6.98
CA ALA A 38 2.84 6.57 -7.36
C ALA A 38 3.46 5.86 -6.14
N VAL A 39 3.51 6.50 -4.97
CA VAL A 39 3.87 5.85 -3.71
C VAL A 39 2.81 4.85 -3.26
N ALA A 40 1.54 5.22 -3.31
CA ALA A 40 0.39 4.39 -2.95
C ALA A 40 0.27 3.13 -3.82
N SER A 41 0.74 3.17 -5.06
CA SER A 41 0.79 2.00 -5.96
C SER A 41 1.68 0.85 -5.43
N ASN A 42 2.56 1.15 -4.47
CA ASN A 42 3.56 0.23 -3.93
C ASN A 42 4.39 -0.49 -5.02
N HIS A 43 4.56 0.14 -6.18
CA HIS A 43 5.20 -0.45 -7.36
C HIS A 43 6.42 0.37 -7.77
N LYS A 44 7.61 -0.20 -7.56
CA LYS A 44 8.92 0.46 -7.75
C LYS A 44 9.09 1.12 -9.13
N LEU A 45 8.63 0.47 -10.19
CA LEU A 45 8.79 1.01 -11.56
C LEU A 45 7.85 2.21 -11.80
N THR A 46 6.63 2.16 -11.29
CA THR A 46 5.68 3.29 -11.34
C THR A 46 6.26 4.49 -10.63
N LEU A 47 6.73 4.31 -9.40
CA LEU A 47 7.35 5.38 -8.62
C LEU A 47 8.62 5.93 -9.28
N ARG A 48 9.47 5.07 -9.84
CA ARG A 48 10.66 5.52 -10.58
C ARG A 48 10.29 6.34 -11.83
N LYS A 49 9.26 5.94 -12.56
CA LYS A 49 8.77 6.66 -13.74
C LYS A 49 8.27 8.05 -13.35
N GLU A 50 7.39 8.13 -12.36
CA GLU A 50 6.80 9.39 -11.90
C GLU A 50 7.87 10.39 -11.43
N ILE A 51 8.83 9.92 -10.63
CA ILE A 51 9.96 10.75 -10.16
C ILE A 51 10.76 11.34 -11.33
N ARG A 52 10.96 10.56 -12.41
CA ARG A 52 11.69 11.01 -13.60
C ARG A 52 10.88 11.99 -14.43
N GLU A 53 9.59 11.73 -14.63
CA GLU A 53 8.70 12.61 -15.39
C GLU A 53 8.65 14.01 -14.80
N HIS A 54 8.64 14.12 -13.46
CA HIS A 54 8.63 15.41 -12.77
C HIS A 54 10.01 15.97 -12.41
N ASN A 55 11.10 15.31 -12.83
CA ASN A 55 12.48 15.73 -12.57
C ASN A 55 12.79 15.96 -11.07
N ILE A 56 12.21 15.14 -10.20
CA ILE A 56 12.40 15.22 -8.75
C ILE A 56 13.47 14.23 -8.33
N SER A 57 14.30 14.57 -7.33
CA SER A 57 15.26 13.62 -6.77
C SER A 57 14.62 12.77 -5.67
N ARG A 58 15.04 11.50 -5.55
CA ARG A 58 14.57 10.60 -4.48
C ARG A 58 14.70 11.21 -3.08
N PRO A 59 15.83 11.86 -2.70
CA PRO A 59 15.94 12.49 -1.38
C PRO A 59 14.98 13.65 -1.19
N VAL A 60 14.73 14.46 -2.22
CA VAL A 60 13.75 15.57 -2.10
C VAL A 60 12.36 15.00 -1.88
N LEU A 61 11.97 13.97 -2.65
CA LEU A 61 10.68 13.32 -2.48
C LEU A 61 10.51 12.76 -1.05
N ALA A 62 11.48 11.99 -0.57
CA ALA A 62 11.43 11.35 0.74
C ALA A 62 11.35 12.33 1.92
N ASN A 63 11.86 13.57 1.76
CA ASN A 63 11.98 14.56 2.83
C ASN A 63 10.96 15.71 2.75
N ARG A 64 10.22 15.84 1.65
CA ARG A 64 9.33 16.99 1.40
C ARG A 64 7.92 16.58 1.02
N LEU A 65 7.72 15.41 0.40
CA LEU A 65 6.38 15.01 0.04
C LEU A 65 5.57 14.65 1.28
N ALA A 66 4.39 15.23 1.40
CA ALA A 66 3.34 14.81 2.31
C ALA A 66 2.14 14.30 1.50
N CYS A 67 1.50 13.25 2.00
CA CYS A 67 0.31 12.65 1.39
C CYS A 67 -0.77 12.57 2.47
N ASN A 68 -1.95 13.15 2.24
CA ASN A 68 -3.02 13.28 3.24
C ASN A 68 -2.54 13.92 4.55
N ASP A 69 -1.89 15.08 4.43
CA ASP A 69 -1.40 15.91 5.54
C ASP A 69 -0.40 15.23 6.47
N MET A 70 0.27 14.17 6.00
CA MET A 70 1.28 13.45 6.76
C MET A 70 2.54 13.22 5.92
N PRO A 71 3.74 13.21 6.54
CA PRO A 71 4.97 12.88 5.83
C PRO A 71 4.86 11.55 5.10
N ILE A 72 5.47 11.46 3.91
CA ILE A 72 5.42 10.25 3.08
C ILE A 72 5.90 8.98 3.79
N SER A 73 6.82 9.11 4.75
CA SER A 73 7.28 7.99 5.58
C SER A 73 6.17 7.42 6.45
N THR A 74 5.40 8.30 7.07
CA THR A 74 4.25 7.96 7.89
C THR A 74 3.11 7.39 7.03
N PHE A 75 2.87 7.97 5.85
CA PHE A 75 1.89 7.46 4.89
C PHE A 75 2.26 6.03 4.44
N ALA A 76 3.51 5.81 4.03
CA ALA A 76 3.98 4.49 3.61
C ALA A 76 3.92 3.45 4.72
N SER A 77 4.22 3.84 5.96
CA SER A 77 4.09 2.97 7.13
C SER A 77 2.63 2.60 7.41
N ARG A 78 1.72 3.59 7.37
CA ARG A 78 0.28 3.40 7.67
C ARG A 78 -0.39 2.41 6.72
N TYR A 79 -0.02 2.43 5.44
CA TYR A 79 -0.64 1.59 4.42
C TYR A 79 0.24 0.41 3.97
N ASN A 80 1.28 0.07 4.74
CA ASN A 80 2.21 -1.04 4.45
C ASN A 80 2.81 -0.99 3.02
N LEU A 81 3.21 0.20 2.58
CA LEU A 81 3.76 0.46 1.24
C LEU A 81 5.27 0.20 1.20
N GLU A 82 5.68 -1.01 1.55
CA GLU A 82 7.08 -1.40 1.80
C GLU A 82 7.98 -1.28 0.57
N ASN A 83 7.48 -1.61 -0.62
CA ASN A 83 8.27 -1.49 -1.85
C ASN A 83 8.58 -0.02 -2.17
N SER A 84 7.59 0.86 -2.00
CA SER A 84 7.77 2.30 -2.15
C SER A 84 8.72 2.85 -1.08
N ALA A 85 8.52 2.47 0.19
CA ALA A 85 9.41 2.88 1.28
C ALA A 85 10.87 2.45 1.05
N ASN A 86 11.09 1.19 0.68
CA ASN A 86 12.41 0.65 0.35
C ASN A 86 13.02 1.38 -0.84
N PHE A 87 12.22 1.66 -1.88
CA PHE A 87 12.68 2.43 -3.03
C PHE A 87 13.02 3.88 -2.68
N LEU A 88 12.46 4.45 -1.61
CA LEU A 88 12.80 5.79 -1.15
C LEU A 88 13.83 5.82 -0.02
N ASN A 89 14.37 4.65 0.38
CA ASN A 89 15.24 4.48 1.53
C ASN A 89 14.61 5.01 2.84
N ILE A 90 13.30 4.81 3.00
CA ILE A 90 12.54 5.19 4.19
C ILE A 90 12.49 4.01 5.15
N ASN A 91 12.90 4.22 6.40
CA ASN A 91 12.72 3.23 7.46
C ASN A 91 11.29 3.31 8.02
N THR A 92 10.45 2.35 7.67
CA THR A 92 9.08 2.24 8.19
C THR A 92 8.98 1.52 9.53
N ALA A 93 10.05 0.85 9.99
CA ALA A 93 10.07 0.08 11.24
C ALA A 93 10.19 0.97 12.49
N THR A 94 10.70 2.20 12.34
CA THR A 94 10.76 3.18 13.43
C THR A 94 9.45 3.94 13.64
N SER A 95 8.47 3.74 12.76
CA SER A 95 7.16 4.38 12.86
C SER A 95 6.29 3.60 13.84
N THR A 96 6.05 4.17 15.02
CA THR A 96 5.17 3.61 16.07
C THR A 96 3.67 3.82 15.77
N HIS A 97 3.31 4.07 14.51
CA HIS A 97 1.91 4.24 14.13
C HIS A 97 1.14 2.95 14.36
N ILE A 98 -0.01 3.06 15.05
CA ILE A 98 -0.94 1.97 15.31
C ILE A 98 -1.45 1.45 13.97
N LYS A 99 -0.82 0.36 13.48
CA LYS A 99 -1.19 -0.35 12.24
C LYS A 99 -2.58 -0.97 12.31
N ASP A 100 -3.15 -1.05 13.51
CA ASP A 100 -4.43 -1.71 13.79
C ASP A 100 -5.62 -1.03 13.09
N LEU A 101 -5.52 0.26 12.81
CA LEU A 101 -6.60 1.03 12.18
C LEU A 101 -6.73 0.77 10.66
N SER A 102 -5.71 0.26 9.96
CA SER A 102 -5.84 -0.03 8.53
C SER A 102 -6.61 -1.34 8.27
N VAL A 103 -6.70 -2.22 9.26
CA VAL A 103 -7.49 -3.47 9.18
C VAL A 103 -8.99 -3.16 9.23
N SER A 104 -9.41 -2.18 10.05
CA SER A 104 -10.84 -1.81 10.18
C SER A 104 -11.41 -1.00 9.02
N ILE A 105 -10.57 -0.40 8.15
CA ILE A 105 -11.05 0.33 6.95
C ILE A 105 -11.30 -0.64 5.78
N SER A 106 -10.72 -1.86 5.81
CA SER A 106 -10.98 -2.89 4.81
C SER A 106 -12.44 -3.39 4.79
N ASP A 107 -13.23 -3.09 5.83
CA ASP A 107 -14.66 -3.41 5.91
C ASP A 107 -15.57 -2.31 5.33
N SER A 108 -15.01 -1.15 4.93
CA SER A 108 -15.74 -0.08 4.25
C SER A 108 -15.26 0.01 2.80
N ALA A 109 -16.10 -0.44 1.86
CA ALA A 109 -15.82 -0.54 0.42
C ALA A 109 -15.54 0.79 -0.33
N ALA A 110 -15.16 1.86 0.36
CA ALA A 110 -14.85 3.16 -0.24
C ALA A 110 -13.33 3.31 -0.48
N PRO A 111 -12.92 3.81 -1.66
CA PRO A 111 -11.52 4.04 -1.94
C PRO A 111 -10.94 5.17 -1.07
N ILE A 112 -9.66 5.04 -0.71
CA ILE A 112 -8.93 6.07 0.03
C ILE A 112 -8.57 7.20 -0.93
N THR A 113 -9.09 8.39 -0.65
CA THR A 113 -8.72 9.60 -1.40
C THR A 113 -7.34 10.08 -0.96
N VAL A 114 -6.47 10.39 -1.93
CA VAL A 114 -5.07 10.79 -1.73
C VAL A 114 -4.84 12.18 -2.30
N SER A 115 -4.41 13.12 -1.48
CA SER A 115 -3.93 14.44 -1.90
C SER A 115 -2.47 14.63 -1.47
N GLY A 116 -1.67 15.29 -2.29
CA GLY A 116 -0.26 15.57 -2.02
C GLY A 116 0.02 17.04 -1.73
N SER A 117 0.97 17.28 -0.84
CA SER A 117 1.49 18.61 -0.50
C SER A 117 3.03 18.59 -0.34
N LYS A 118 3.65 19.77 -0.34
CA LYS A 118 5.12 19.98 -0.31
C LYS A 118 5.59 20.55 1.03
#